data_AF-A0A7S2RIP3-F1
#
_entry.id   AF-A0A7S2RIP3-F1
#
_cell.length_a   1.000
_cell.length_b   1.000
_cell.length_c   1.000
_cell.angle_alpha   90.00
_cell.angle_beta   90.00
_cell.angle_gamma   90.00
#
_symmetry.space_group_name_H-M   'P 1'
#
loop_
_entity.id
_entity.type
_entity.pdbx_description
1 polymer ?
#
loop_
_entity_poly.entity_id
_entity_poly.type
_entity_poly.pdbx_seq_one_letter_code
_entity_poly.pdbx_strand_id
1 'polypeptide(L)'
;SVSPLPMVMVQGVLAFLQAKQGDAKHLGLLHPVLSFVLAYAVTIATSIWWTLQVHSPLFDSSPPIREFRVQRVETVSYGLLVYVAAMVLCRLPSMGPARLCYEMLWSCNLCMLLAAVAMLLGSPALVAASACAVSIDQVMWYVDVAAFALLGRWPIGVAKYMAWPETSWARRVSSTHHLWFLPCCAAVAGPFHLSDYLLSLVVMALVASLSRWLTPFRLAPPSVPAAAPPAPARGWHPCGGSPPTLKNGAYLNINLVHEVWKDVKFDFLQATHPNGFVHVPRLLFIWGALNLPCWVLLCALSRAAAGTEGEVAAVV
;
A
#
# COMPACT_ATOMS: atom_id res chain seq x y z
N SER A 1 16.00 15.85 -39.91
CA SER A 1 14.73 16.13 -39.19
C SER A 1 14.33 14.86 -38.45
N VAL A 2 14.29 14.89 -37.12
CA VAL A 2 13.76 13.76 -36.34
C VAL A 2 12.24 13.78 -36.51
N SER A 3 11.65 12.69 -36.98
CA SER A 3 10.20 12.59 -37.18
C SER A 3 9.47 12.81 -35.84
N PRO A 4 8.41 13.64 -35.78
CA PRO A 4 7.66 13.91 -34.55
C PRO A 4 6.78 12.74 -34.07
N LEU A 5 6.69 11.65 -34.85
CA LEU A 5 5.88 10.46 -34.54
C LEU A 5 6.09 9.87 -33.14
N PRO A 6 7.33 9.73 -32.61
CA PRO A 6 7.55 9.16 -31.28
C PRO A 6 6.93 10.02 -30.17
N MET A 7 6.98 11.34 -30.30
CA MET A 7 6.48 12.26 -29.28
C MET A 7 4.95 12.25 -29.19
N VAL A 8 4.27 12.21 -30.34
CA VAL A 8 2.80 12.13 -30.41
C VAL A 8 2.31 10.82 -29.80
N MET A 9 2.99 9.70 -30.08
CA MET A 9 2.65 8.40 -29.50
C MET A 9 2.81 8.38 -27.97
N VAL A 10 3.92 8.93 -27.45
CA VAL A 10 4.15 9.04 -26.00
C VAL A 10 3.07 9.90 -25.34
N GLN A 11 2.74 11.06 -25.92
CA GLN A 11 1.67 11.92 -25.40
C GLN A 11 0.31 11.22 -25.39
N GLY A 12 -0.01 10.45 -26.43
CA GLY A 12 -1.23 9.64 -26.49
C GLY A 12 -1.31 8.60 -25.38
N VAL A 13 -0.21 7.89 -25.12
CA VAL A 13 -0.12 6.90 -24.02
C VAL A 13 -0.26 7.57 -22.66
N LEU A 14 0.44 8.68 -22.42
CA LEU A 14 0.35 9.42 -21.16
C LEU A 14 -1.06 9.97 -20.92
N ALA A 15 -1.71 10.51 -21.96
CA ALA A 15 -3.09 10.99 -21.88
C ALA A 15 -4.08 9.85 -21.64
N PHE A 16 -3.85 8.68 -22.24
CA PHE A 16 -4.65 7.49 -21.99
C PHE A 16 -4.54 7.03 -20.54
N LEU A 17 -3.32 6.98 -19.99
CA LEU A 17 -3.05 6.54 -18.61
C LEU A 17 -3.54 7.51 -17.53
N GLN A 18 -3.66 8.80 -17.85
CA GLN A 18 -4.17 9.78 -16.90
C GLN A 18 -5.63 9.48 -16.55
N ALA A 19 -5.88 9.16 -15.29
CA ALA A 19 -7.22 8.86 -14.82
C ALA A 19 -8.12 10.10 -14.84
N LYS A 20 -9.35 9.88 -15.34
CA LYS A 20 -10.42 10.87 -15.36
C LYS A 20 -11.69 10.21 -14.86
N GLN A 21 -12.32 10.81 -13.86
CA GLN A 21 -13.52 10.25 -13.25
C GLN A 21 -14.63 10.09 -14.29
N GLY A 22 -15.21 8.88 -14.37
CA GLY A 22 -16.28 8.57 -15.32
C GLY A 22 -15.81 8.15 -16.72
N ASP A 23 -14.50 8.11 -16.98
CA ASP A 23 -13.97 7.66 -18.28
C ASP A 23 -14.22 6.16 -18.51
N ALA A 24 -14.73 5.80 -19.69
CA ALA A 24 -15.11 4.44 -20.05
C ALA A 24 -13.91 3.48 -20.07
N LYS A 25 -12.69 4.00 -20.26
CA LYS A 25 -11.46 3.17 -20.23
C LYS A 25 -11.25 2.45 -18.91
N HIS A 26 -11.81 2.96 -17.81
CA HIS A 26 -11.73 2.33 -16.49
C HIS A 26 -12.65 1.11 -16.33
N LEU A 27 -13.63 0.94 -17.23
CA LEU A 27 -14.49 -0.24 -17.31
C LEU A 27 -13.83 -1.38 -18.10
N GLY A 28 -12.93 -1.04 -19.03
CA GLY A 28 -12.13 -2.00 -19.79
C GLY A 28 -10.96 -2.55 -18.99
N LEU A 29 -10.31 -3.58 -19.53
CA LEU A 29 -9.15 -4.23 -18.88
C LEU A 29 -7.82 -3.51 -19.14
N LEU A 30 -7.68 -2.88 -20.31
CA LEU A 30 -6.40 -2.34 -20.78
C LEU A 30 -5.82 -1.30 -19.82
N HIS A 31 -6.63 -0.30 -19.44
CA HIS A 31 -6.17 0.77 -18.56
C HIS A 31 -5.76 0.28 -17.16
N PRO A 32 -6.60 -0.50 -16.42
CA PRO A 32 -6.20 -1.05 -15.14
C PRO A 32 -4.92 -1.89 -15.21
N VAL A 33 -4.75 -2.75 -16.23
CA VAL A 33 -3.55 -3.57 -16.40
C VAL A 33 -2.31 -2.71 -16.63
N LEU A 34 -2.39 -1.74 -17.56
CA LEU A 34 -1.26 -0.83 -17.81
C LEU A 34 -0.92 0.02 -16.57
N SER A 35 -1.94 0.47 -15.83
CA SER A 35 -1.76 1.21 -14.58
C SER A 35 -1.05 0.38 -13.52
N PHE A 36 -1.49 -0.88 -13.35
CA PHE A 36 -0.88 -1.86 -12.46
C PHE A 36 0.59 -2.12 -12.83
N VAL A 37 0.87 -2.50 -14.08
CA VAL A 37 2.22 -2.80 -14.55
C VAL A 37 3.14 -1.59 -14.40
N LEU A 38 2.68 -0.41 -14.85
CA LEU A 38 3.49 0.81 -14.79
C LEU A 38 3.81 1.21 -13.35
N ALA A 39 2.82 1.20 -12.47
CA ALA A 39 3.03 1.61 -11.08
C ALA A 39 4.04 0.70 -10.36
N TYR A 40 3.93 -0.61 -10.55
CA TYR A 40 4.87 -1.58 -9.99
C TYR A 40 6.26 -1.46 -10.61
N ALA A 41 6.35 -1.39 -11.94
CA ALA A 41 7.64 -1.28 -12.64
C ALA A 41 8.39 -0.01 -12.23
N VAL A 42 7.72 1.15 -12.24
CA VAL A 42 8.34 2.44 -11.85
C VAL A 42 8.73 2.41 -10.38
N THR A 43 7.83 2.00 -9.48
CA THR A 43 8.13 2.02 -8.04
C THR A 43 9.28 1.08 -7.70
N ILE A 44 9.29 -0.15 -8.22
CA ILE A 44 10.35 -1.13 -7.96
C ILE A 44 11.67 -0.65 -8.58
N ALA A 45 11.68 -0.27 -9.86
CA ALA A 45 12.91 0.17 -10.54
C ALA A 45 13.52 1.41 -9.90
N THR A 46 12.72 2.41 -9.54
CA THR A 46 13.21 3.62 -8.87
C THR A 46 13.71 3.33 -7.46
N SER A 47 13.07 2.43 -6.71
CA SER A 47 13.54 2.05 -5.36
C SER A 47 14.87 1.29 -5.40
N ILE A 48 15.03 0.40 -6.37
CA ILE A 48 16.30 -0.31 -6.63
C ILE A 48 17.37 0.70 -7.04
N TRP A 49 17.08 1.56 -8.02
CA TRP A 49 18.01 2.58 -8.48
C TRP A 49 18.43 3.51 -7.34
N TRP A 50 17.49 3.99 -6.54
CA TRP A 50 17.79 4.84 -5.38
C TRP A 50 18.77 4.15 -4.45
N THR A 51 18.57 2.87 -4.17
CA THR A 51 19.43 2.13 -3.25
C THR A 51 20.81 1.95 -3.84
N LEU A 52 20.93 1.64 -5.13
CA LEU A 52 22.23 1.57 -5.81
C LEU A 52 22.99 2.90 -5.83
N GLN A 53 22.30 4.04 -5.83
CA GLN A 53 22.95 5.37 -5.90
C GLN A 53 23.20 5.99 -4.51
N VAL A 54 22.22 5.90 -3.61
CA VAL A 54 22.20 6.62 -2.33
C VAL A 54 22.79 5.77 -1.21
N HIS A 55 22.68 4.43 -1.27
CA HIS A 55 23.44 3.54 -0.39
C HIS A 55 24.84 3.26 -0.98
N SER A 56 25.54 4.34 -1.32
CA SER A 56 26.98 4.33 -1.44
C SER A 56 27.60 3.96 -0.08
N PRO A 57 28.78 3.30 -0.02
CA PRO A 57 29.47 2.90 1.22
C PRO A 57 29.71 4.02 2.24
N LEU A 58 29.42 5.28 1.92
CA LEU A 58 29.42 6.41 2.85
C LEU A 58 28.26 6.38 3.88
N PHE A 59 27.16 5.68 3.60
CA PHE A 59 25.98 5.62 4.49
C PHE A 59 25.64 4.21 4.99
N ASP A 60 26.23 3.17 4.41
CA ASP A 60 25.92 1.79 4.76
C ASP A 60 27.06 1.14 5.56
N SER A 61 26.89 1.11 6.89
CA SER A 61 27.69 0.30 7.79
C SER A 61 27.04 -1.05 8.09
N SER A 62 25.94 -1.40 7.42
CA SER A 62 25.20 -2.62 7.71
C SER A 62 25.98 -3.80 7.13
N PRO A 63 26.29 -4.83 7.93
CA PRO A 63 26.91 -6.03 7.39
C PRO A 63 25.98 -6.68 6.37
N PRO A 64 26.52 -7.31 5.31
CA PRO A 64 25.70 -8.11 4.39
C PRO A 64 24.92 -9.18 5.15
N ILE A 65 23.76 -9.57 4.60
CA ILE A 65 22.92 -10.65 5.14
C ILE A 65 23.80 -11.90 5.32
N ARG A 66 24.07 -12.31 6.58
CA ARG A 66 24.90 -13.48 6.90
C ARG A 66 24.36 -14.75 6.22
N GLU A 67 25.23 -15.68 5.84
CA GLU A 67 24.89 -16.89 5.06
C GLU A 67 23.72 -17.72 5.64
N PHE A 68 23.66 -17.93 6.97
CA PHE A 68 22.52 -18.62 7.63
C PHE A 68 21.21 -17.82 7.57
N ARG A 69 21.30 -16.48 7.49
CA ARG A 69 20.16 -15.58 7.29
C ARG A 69 19.64 -15.69 5.86
N VAL A 70 20.49 -16.00 4.87
CA VAL A 70 20.12 -16.09 3.43
C VAL A 70 19.02 -17.13 3.18
N GLN A 71 19.14 -18.36 3.70
CA GLN A 71 18.12 -19.40 3.47
C GLN A 71 16.75 -19.04 4.06
N ARG A 72 16.74 -18.39 5.23
CA ARG A 72 15.49 -17.88 5.85
C ARG A 72 14.90 -16.73 5.03
N VAL A 73 15.74 -15.82 4.52
CA VAL A 73 15.34 -14.68 3.68
C VAL A 73 14.70 -15.16 2.37
N GLU A 74 15.29 -16.15 1.70
CA GLU A 74 14.71 -16.72 0.47
C GLU A 74 13.34 -17.36 0.74
N THR A 75 13.25 -18.16 1.80
CA THR A 75 11.98 -18.81 2.19
C THR A 75 10.89 -17.78 2.45
N VAL A 76 11.21 -16.71 3.18
CA VAL A 76 10.28 -15.61 3.45
C VAL A 76 9.90 -14.89 2.16
N SER A 77 10.86 -14.61 1.28
CA SER A 77 10.60 -13.96 -0.01
C SER A 77 9.65 -14.77 -0.89
N TYR A 78 9.93 -16.06 -1.10
CA TYR A 78 9.04 -16.94 -1.85
C TYR A 78 7.67 -17.06 -1.19
N GLY A 79 7.62 -17.09 0.14
CA GLY A 79 6.38 -17.03 0.90
C GLY A 79 5.54 -15.78 0.60
N LEU A 80 6.17 -14.60 0.56
CA LEU A 80 5.52 -13.35 0.19
C LEU A 80 5.02 -13.37 -1.27
N LEU A 81 5.81 -13.88 -2.21
CA LEU A 81 5.42 -14.01 -3.62
C LEU A 81 4.21 -14.93 -3.79
N VAL A 82 4.25 -16.11 -3.14
CA VAL A 82 3.14 -17.06 -3.12
C VAL A 82 1.91 -16.43 -2.47
N TYR A 83 2.07 -15.69 -1.38
CA TYR A 83 0.97 -15.00 -0.71
C TYR A 83 0.32 -13.95 -1.62
N VAL A 84 1.12 -13.12 -2.30
CA VAL A 84 0.61 -12.11 -3.26
C VAL A 84 -0.11 -12.78 -4.42
N ALA A 85 0.45 -13.86 -4.98
CA ALA A 85 -0.19 -14.62 -6.05
C ALA A 85 -1.53 -15.24 -5.57
N ALA A 86 -1.54 -15.87 -4.40
CA ALA A 86 -2.74 -16.44 -3.80
C ALA A 86 -3.80 -15.37 -3.54
N MET A 87 -3.42 -14.20 -3.03
CA MET A 87 -4.32 -13.06 -2.83
C MET A 87 -4.96 -12.61 -4.15
N VAL A 88 -4.18 -12.48 -5.24
CA VAL A 88 -4.70 -12.15 -6.58
C VAL A 88 -5.70 -13.20 -7.05
N LEU A 89 -5.33 -14.48 -6.99
CA LEU A 89 -6.17 -15.59 -7.45
C LEU A 89 -7.47 -15.71 -6.64
N CYS A 90 -7.41 -15.59 -5.31
CA CYS A 90 -8.58 -15.70 -4.44
C CYS A 90 -9.52 -14.49 -4.56
N ARG A 91 -9.01 -13.29 -4.88
CA ARG A 91 -9.84 -12.08 -5.04
C ARG A 91 -10.46 -11.95 -6.44
N LEU A 92 -9.83 -12.53 -7.47
CA LEU A 92 -10.25 -12.42 -8.86
C LEU A 92 -11.74 -12.76 -9.09
N PRO A 93 -12.31 -13.88 -8.59
CA PRO A 93 -13.71 -14.21 -8.82
C PRO A 93 -14.69 -13.18 -8.23
N SER A 94 -14.32 -12.56 -7.11
CA SER A 94 -15.19 -11.61 -6.39
C SER A 94 -15.11 -10.17 -6.92
N MET A 95 -14.02 -9.80 -7.60
CA MET A 95 -13.75 -8.41 -8.01
C MET A 95 -13.76 -8.22 -9.53
N GLY A 96 -13.46 -9.27 -10.29
CA GLY A 96 -13.14 -9.18 -11.71
C GLY A 96 -11.74 -8.57 -11.96
N PRO A 97 -11.16 -8.81 -13.15
CA PRO A 97 -9.75 -8.51 -13.41
C PRO A 97 -9.43 -7.01 -13.41
N ALA A 98 -10.29 -6.17 -13.99
CA ALA A 98 -10.07 -4.72 -14.05
C ALA A 98 -10.01 -4.08 -12.66
N ARG A 99 -10.98 -4.41 -11.78
CA ARG A 99 -11.00 -3.90 -10.41
C ARG A 99 -9.86 -4.46 -9.57
N LEU A 100 -9.50 -5.73 -9.79
CA LEU A 100 -8.37 -6.35 -9.10
C LEU A 100 -7.05 -5.63 -9.38
N CYS A 101 -6.78 -5.24 -10.63
CA CYS A 101 -5.57 -4.48 -10.96
C CYS A 101 -5.45 -3.18 -10.16
N TYR A 102 -6.56 -2.45 -9.99
CA TYR A 102 -6.60 -1.26 -9.15
C TYR A 102 -6.47 -1.57 -7.65
N GLU A 103 -7.07 -2.66 -7.17
CA GLU A 103 -6.92 -3.12 -5.78
C GLU A 103 -5.46 -3.51 -5.47
N MET A 104 -4.72 -4.01 -6.45
CA MET A 104 -3.30 -4.30 -6.28
C MET A 104 -2.43 -3.04 -6.16
N LEU A 105 -2.95 -1.85 -6.47
CA LEU A 105 -2.22 -0.58 -6.30
C LEU A 105 -2.24 -0.03 -4.87
N TRP A 106 -2.87 -0.72 -3.91
CA TRP A 106 -2.75 -0.38 -2.51
C TRP A 106 -1.28 -0.50 -2.06
N SER A 107 -0.80 0.44 -1.23
CA SER A 107 0.61 0.45 -0.79
C SER A 107 1.02 -0.83 -0.11
N CYS A 108 0.16 -1.43 0.73
CA CYS A 108 0.46 -2.70 1.39
C CYS A 108 0.73 -3.82 0.36
N ASN A 109 -0.08 -3.91 -0.70
CA ASN A 109 0.09 -4.89 -1.77
C ASN A 109 1.37 -4.64 -2.59
N LEU A 110 1.69 -3.38 -2.88
CA LEU A 110 2.89 -3.02 -3.60
C LEU A 110 4.14 -3.24 -2.75
N CYS A 111 4.13 -2.81 -1.48
CA CYS A 111 5.25 -2.93 -0.56
C CYS A 111 5.55 -4.38 -0.18
N MET A 112 4.54 -5.27 -0.16
CA MET A 112 4.79 -6.72 -0.03
C MET A 112 5.63 -7.26 -1.19
N LEU A 113 5.29 -6.89 -2.44
CA LEU A 113 6.07 -7.34 -3.59
C LEU A 113 7.45 -6.68 -3.64
N LEU A 114 7.54 -5.38 -3.30
CA LEU A 114 8.80 -4.67 -3.19
C LEU A 114 9.71 -5.32 -2.14
N ALA A 115 9.18 -5.69 -0.97
CA ALA A 115 9.91 -6.39 0.07
C ALA A 115 10.38 -7.78 -0.40
N ALA A 116 9.54 -8.54 -1.10
CA ALA A 116 9.93 -9.84 -1.64
C ALA A 116 11.10 -9.72 -2.65
N VAL A 117 11.01 -8.77 -3.59
CA VAL A 117 12.08 -8.47 -4.55
C VAL A 117 13.34 -8.01 -3.82
N ALA A 118 13.20 -7.12 -2.83
CA ALA A 118 14.32 -6.64 -2.02
C ALA A 118 15.05 -7.77 -1.28
N MET A 119 14.31 -8.74 -0.75
CA MET A 119 14.88 -9.94 -0.12
C MET A 119 15.68 -10.79 -1.12
N LEU A 120 15.18 -10.99 -2.35
CA LEU A 120 15.91 -11.72 -3.40
C LEU A 120 17.16 -10.98 -3.87
N LEU A 121 17.11 -9.64 -3.86
CA LEU A 121 18.27 -8.80 -4.15
C LEU A 121 19.24 -8.67 -2.96
N GLY A 122 18.92 -9.27 -1.81
CA GLY A 122 19.73 -9.17 -0.61
C GLY A 122 19.85 -7.74 -0.08
N SER A 123 18.80 -6.92 -0.20
CA SER A 123 18.79 -5.52 0.24
C SER A 123 17.91 -5.30 1.49
N PRO A 124 18.48 -5.36 2.70
CA PRO A 124 17.78 -5.04 3.95
C PRO A 124 17.16 -3.65 3.95
N ALA A 125 17.84 -2.66 3.37
CA ALA A 125 17.38 -1.28 3.30
C ALA A 125 16.06 -1.14 2.54
N LEU A 126 15.89 -1.80 1.38
CA LEU A 126 14.60 -1.80 0.68
C LEU A 126 13.51 -2.54 1.48
N VAL A 127 13.86 -3.63 2.19
CA VAL A 127 12.90 -4.34 3.04
C VAL A 127 12.41 -3.43 4.17
N ALA A 128 13.34 -2.75 4.85
CA ALA A 128 13.04 -1.78 5.90
C ALA A 128 12.22 -0.60 5.37
N ALA A 129 12.60 -0.04 4.21
CA ALA A 129 11.87 1.05 3.59
C ALA A 129 10.45 0.63 3.18
N SER A 130 10.26 -0.59 2.67
CA SER A 130 8.94 -1.14 2.34
C SER A 130 8.06 -1.28 3.58
N ALA A 131 8.63 -1.75 4.69
CA ALA A 131 7.93 -1.85 5.97
C ALA A 131 7.56 -0.46 6.52
N CYS A 132 8.50 0.47 6.53
CA CYS A 132 8.29 1.84 6.98
C CYS A 132 7.19 2.53 6.17
N ALA A 133 7.20 2.37 4.84
CA ALA A 133 6.24 2.98 3.94
C ALA A 133 4.79 2.70 4.35
N VAL A 134 4.49 1.49 4.81
CA VAL A 134 3.13 1.09 5.19
C VAL A 134 2.87 1.10 6.69
N SER A 135 3.86 1.43 7.52
CA SER A 135 3.84 1.14 8.95
C SER A 135 2.68 1.78 9.72
N ILE A 136 2.31 3.02 9.43
CA ILE A 136 1.18 3.68 10.09
C ILE A 136 -0.14 2.93 9.85
N ASP A 137 -0.39 2.45 8.64
CA ASP A 137 -1.59 1.68 8.29
C ASP A 137 -1.64 0.36 9.09
N GLN A 138 -0.49 -0.30 9.23
CA GLN A 138 -0.37 -1.55 10.00
C GLN A 138 -0.56 -1.31 11.50
N VAL A 139 0.02 -0.25 12.05
CA VAL A 139 -0.14 0.09 13.46
C VAL A 139 -1.58 0.46 13.79
N MET A 140 -2.26 1.21 12.92
CA MET A 140 -3.68 1.49 13.09
C MET A 140 -4.52 0.21 13.09
N TRP A 141 -4.15 -0.77 12.25
CA TRP A 141 -4.74 -2.11 12.26
C TRP A 141 -4.55 -2.84 13.59
N TYR A 142 -3.36 -2.79 14.20
CA TYR A 142 -3.11 -3.39 15.52
C TYR A 142 -4.02 -2.79 16.59
N VAL A 143 -4.13 -1.45 16.61
CA VAL A 143 -5.00 -0.75 17.58
C VAL A 143 -6.45 -1.16 17.40
N ASP A 144 -6.93 -1.19 16.15
CA ASP A 144 -8.30 -1.55 15.84
C ASP A 144 -8.63 -3.00 16.20
N VAL A 145 -7.78 -3.97 15.83
CA VAL A 145 -7.99 -5.39 16.13
C VAL A 145 -7.93 -5.64 17.64
N ALA A 146 -6.97 -5.04 18.35
CA ALA A 146 -6.88 -5.18 19.82
C ALA A 146 -8.10 -4.56 20.52
N ALA A 147 -8.50 -3.36 20.12
CA ALA A 147 -9.68 -2.69 20.68
C ALA A 147 -10.97 -3.43 20.37
N PHE A 148 -11.10 -4.03 19.18
CA PHE A 148 -12.28 -4.83 18.85
C PHE A 148 -12.33 -6.11 19.68
N ALA A 149 -11.20 -6.80 19.85
CA ALA A 149 -11.13 -8.00 20.68
C ALA A 149 -11.45 -7.72 22.16
N LEU A 150 -11.01 -6.59 22.70
CA LEU A 150 -11.18 -6.26 24.12
C LEU A 150 -12.50 -5.53 24.42
N LEU A 151 -12.96 -4.66 23.51
CA LEU A 151 -14.05 -3.71 23.76
C LEU A 151 -15.20 -3.82 22.74
N GLY A 152 -15.07 -4.63 21.70
CA GLY A 152 -16.06 -4.75 20.62
C GLY A 152 -16.19 -3.48 19.75
N ARG A 153 -15.16 -2.61 19.72
CA ARG A 153 -15.18 -1.32 19.02
C ARG A 153 -13.99 -1.15 18.08
N TRP A 154 -14.20 -0.37 17.01
CA TRP A 154 -13.18 0.04 16.03
C TRP A 154 -12.85 1.53 16.24
N PRO A 155 -11.91 1.88 17.14
CA PRO A 155 -11.65 3.27 17.51
C PRO A 155 -11.10 4.11 16.36
N ILE A 156 -10.31 3.53 15.46
CA ILE A 156 -9.76 4.20 14.29
C ILE A 156 -10.64 3.91 13.07
N GLY A 157 -11.00 2.64 12.85
CA GLY A 157 -11.91 2.22 11.79
C GLY A 157 -11.24 1.63 10.55
N VAL A 158 -9.91 1.65 10.44
CA VAL A 158 -9.17 1.11 9.29
C VAL A 158 -9.37 -0.39 9.09
N ALA A 159 -9.62 -1.15 10.15
CA ALA A 159 -9.89 -2.60 10.08
C ALA A 159 -11.39 -2.93 10.20
N LYS A 160 -12.27 -1.93 10.35
CA LYS A 160 -13.71 -2.11 10.55
C LYS A 160 -14.38 -2.93 9.46
N TYR A 161 -13.87 -2.85 8.23
CA TYR A 161 -14.41 -3.61 7.10
C TYR A 161 -14.33 -5.13 7.30
N MET A 162 -13.48 -5.62 8.20
CA MET A 162 -13.39 -7.04 8.54
C MET A 162 -14.67 -7.58 9.16
N ALA A 163 -15.43 -6.73 9.85
CA ALA A 163 -16.71 -7.08 10.46
C ALA A 163 -17.91 -6.94 9.50
N TRP A 164 -17.71 -6.38 8.30
CA TRP A 164 -18.83 -6.20 7.36
C TRP A 164 -19.27 -7.54 6.77
N PRO A 165 -20.58 -7.82 6.70
CA PRO A 165 -21.11 -9.05 6.10
C PRO A 165 -20.77 -9.16 4.61
N GLU A 166 -20.58 -8.05 3.91
CA GLU A 166 -20.20 -8.00 2.50
C GLU A 166 -18.72 -8.32 2.25
N THR A 167 -17.86 -8.26 3.27
CA THR A 167 -16.44 -8.56 3.13
C THR A 167 -16.24 -10.06 3.03
N SER A 168 -15.90 -10.53 1.82
CA SER A 168 -15.65 -11.95 1.56
C SER A 168 -14.55 -12.54 2.43
N TRP A 169 -14.62 -13.84 2.71
CA TRP A 169 -13.57 -14.57 3.42
C TRP A 169 -12.20 -14.44 2.76
N ALA A 170 -12.16 -14.51 1.42
CA ALA A 170 -10.94 -14.30 0.66
C ALA A 170 -10.30 -12.95 0.98
N ARG A 171 -11.09 -11.86 1.03
CA ARG A 171 -10.61 -10.53 1.40
C ARG A 171 -10.17 -10.47 2.86
N ARG A 172 -10.91 -11.07 3.79
CA ARG A 172 -10.53 -11.10 5.22
C ARG A 172 -9.17 -11.78 5.42
N VAL A 173 -9.01 -13.00 4.92
CA VAL A 173 -7.76 -13.77 5.06
C VAL A 173 -6.60 -13.05 4.38
N SER A 174 -6.79 -12.60 3.14
CA SER A 174 -5.73 -11.90 2.42
C SER A 174 -5.40 -10.51 2.97
N SER A 175 -6.21 -9.94 3.86
CA SER A 175 -5.90 -8.69 4.58
C SER A 175 -5.16 -8.93 5.90
N THR A 176 -4.98 -10.18 6.33
CA THR A 176 -4.21 -10.47 7.56
C THR A 176 -2.74 -10.12 7.44
N HIS A 177 -2.23 -9.84 6.24
CA HIS A 177 -0.90 -9.26 6.05
C HIS A 177 -0.69 -7.97 6.84
N HIS A 178 -1.77 -7.25 7.16
CA HIS A 178 -1.67 -6.09 8.02
C HIS A 178 -1.15 -6.42 9.42
N LEU A 179 -1.32 -7.67 9.86
CA LEU A 179 -0.87 -8.14 11.16
C LEU A 179 0.60 -8.59 11.14
N TRP A 180 0.99 -9.38 10.15
CA TRP A 180 2.28 -10.08 10.16
C TRP A 180 3.36 -9.46 9.26
N PHE A 181 3.03 -8.52 8.38
CA PHE A 181 4.02 -7.96 7.43
C PHE A 181 5.14 -7.19 8.13
N LEU A 182 4.83 -6.32 9.11
CA LEU A 182 5.88 -5.58 9.83
C LEU A 182 6.81 -6.50 10.63
N PRO A 183 6.33 -7.45 11.45
CA PRO A 183 7.20 -8.42 12.12
C PRO A 183 8.10 -9.20 11.14
N CYS A 184 7.51 -9.63 10.02
CA CYS A 184 8.23 -10.36 8.97
C CYS A 184 9.38 -9.53 8.39
N CYS A 185 9.11 -8.28 7.98
CA CYS A 185 10.15 -7.39 7.47
C CYS A 185 11.19 -7.05 8.55
N ALA A 186 10.79 -6.84 9.80
CA ALA A 186 11.72 -6.52 10.88
C ALA A 186 12.69 -7.66 11.20
N ALA A 187 12.22 -8.90 11.14
CA ALA A 187 13.06 -10.09 11.31
C ALA A 187 14.10 -10.25 10.19
N VAL A 188 13.80 -9.76 8.99
CA VAL A 188 14.68 -9.89 7.82
C VAL A 188 15.63 -8.70 7.67
N ALA A 189 15.12 -7.47 7.77
CA ALA A 189 15.89 -6.25 7.56
C ALA A 189 16.94 -6.01 8.66
N GLY A 190 16.70 -6.49 9.88
CA GLY A 190 17.56 -6.18 11.02
C GLY A 190 17.32 -4.76 11.56
N PRO A 191 18.35 -4.06 12.08
CA PRO A 191 18.17 -2.73 12.63
C PRO A 191 17.75 -1.74 11.54
N PHE A 192 16.74 -0.91 11.86
CA PHE A 192 16.27 0.13 10.96
C PHE A 192 17.15 1.39 11.11
N HIS A 193 17.51 1.99 9.98
CA HIS A 193 18.31 3.19 9.87
C HIS A 193 17.47 4.38 9.39
N LEU A 194 17.98 5.60 9.56
CA LEU A 194 17.30 6.81 9.10
C LEU A 194 17.21 6.84 7.56
N SER A 195 18.20 6.30 6.87
CA SER A 195 18.20 6.16 5.41
C SER A 195 17.02 5.32 4.91
N ASP A 196 16.62 4.27 5.63
CA ASP A 196 15.47 3.43 5.30
C ASP A 196 14.16 4.23 5.39
N TYR A 197 14.04 5.07 6.41
CA TYR A 197 12.90 5.96 6.56
C TYR A 197 12.84 6.98 5.41
N LEU A 198 13.97 7.61 5.05
CA LEU A 198 14.03 8.54 3.91
C LEU A 198 13.69 7.84 2.59
N LEU A 199 14.20 6.63 2.35
CA LEU A 199 13.82 5.82 1.19
C LEU A 199 12.32 5.48 1.21
N SER A 200 11.74 5.20 2.38
CA SER A 200 10.30 4.98 2.50
C SER A 200 9.49 6.20 2.06
N LEU A 201 9.97 7.43 2.30
CA LEU A 201 9.31 8.65 1.80
C LEU A 201 9.34 8.73 0.28
N VAL A 202 10.42 8.27 -0.36
CA VAL A 202 10.52 8.16 -1.83
C VAL A 202 9.51 7.14 -2.36
N VAL A 203 9.47 5.95 -1.76
CA VAL A 203 8.47 4.91 -2.11
C VAL A 203 7.06 5.48 -1.97
N MET A 204 6.76 6.16 -0.87
CA MET A 204 5.47 6.76 -0.62
C MET A 204 5.12 7.86 -1.64
N ALA A 205 6.08 8.71 -2.01
CA ALA A 205 5.88 9.75 -3.01
C ALA A 205 5.54 9.16 -4.38
N LEU A 206 6.25 8.10 -4.78
CA LEU A 206 5.99 7.38 -6.03
C LEU A 206 4.62 6.72 -6.01
N VAL A 207 4.33 5.92 -4.98
CA VAL A 207 3.05 5.22 -4.86
C VAL A 207 1.90 6.20 -4.82
N ALA A 208 1.99 7.29 -4.03
CA ALA A 208 0.97 8.33 -3.95
C ALA A 208 0.72 9.00 -5.31
N SER A 209 1.79 9.41 -5.99
CA SER A 209 1.71 10.15 -7.25
C SER A 209 1.19 9.28 -8.38
N LEU A 210 1.71 8.05 -8.51
CA LEU A 210 1.29 7.09 -9.53
C LEU A 210 -0.15 6.63 -9.29
N SER A 211 -0.50 6.30 -8.04
CA SER A 211 -1.87 6.03 -7.64
C SER A 211 -2.82 7.14 -8.08
N ARG A 212 -2.44 8.39 -7.81
CA ARG A 212 -3.27 9.56 -8.12
C ARG A 212 -3.43 9.78 -9.60
N TRP A 213 -2.36 9.58 -10.34
CA TRP A 213 -2.35 9.82 -11.75
C TRP A 213 -3.04 8.71 -12.54
N LEU A 214 -2.88 7.46 -12.12
CA LEU A 214 -3.27 6.27 -12.89
C LEU A 214 -4.63 5.69 -12.52
N THR A 215 -5.34 6.23 -11.52
CA THR A 215 -6.55 5.57 -11.04
C THR A 215 -7.71 6.51 -10.78
N PRO A 216 -8.95 6.07 -11.10
CA PRO A 216 -10.13 6.87 -10.82
C PRO A 216 -10.45 6.80 -9.32
N PHE A 217 -11.05 7.87 -8.78
CA PHE A 217 -11.47 7.89 -7.38
C PHE A 217 -12.58 6.88 -7.07
N ARG A 218 -13.47 6.68 -8.03
CA ARG A 218 -14.59 5.75 -7.92
C ARG A 218 -14.72 4.99 -9.22
N LEU A 219 -14.92 3.69 -9.14
CA LEU A 219 -15.45 2.95 -10.28
C LEU A 219 -16.97 3.06 -10.25
N ALA A 220 -17.53 3.60 -11.33
CA ALA A 220 -18.96 3.51 -11.53
C ALA A 220 -19.36 2.03 -11.52
N PRO A 221 -20.47 1.65 -10.88
CA PRO A 221 -21.00 0.30 -11.06
C PRO A 221 -21.25 0.09 -12.56
N PRO A 222 -21.14 -1.16 -13.08
CA PRO A 222 -21.62 -1.47 -14.42
C PRO A 222 -23.03 -0.93 -14.51
N SER A 223 -23.30 -0.06 -15.48
CA SER A 223 -24.60 0.60 -15.63
C SER A 223 -25.68 -0.47 -15.67
N VAL A 224 -26.44 -0.61 -14.59
CA VAL A 224 -27.77 -1.19 -14.68
C VAL A 224 -28.51 -0.29 -15.67
N PRO A 225 -29.10 -0.82 -16.76
CA PRO A 225 -29.86 0.00 -17.70
C PRO A 225 -30.84 0.86 -16.90
N ALA A 226 -30.82 2.17 -17.17
CA ALA A 226 -31.39 3.22 -16.34
C ALA A 226 -32.77 2.85 -15.77
N ALA A 227 -32.79 2.28 -14.57
CA ALA A 227 -33.99 2.22 -13.75
C ALA A 227 -34.15 3.58 -13.07
N ALA A 228 -35.42 4.01 -12.93
CA ALA A 228 -35.91 5.33 -12.54
C ALA A 228 -35.03 6.12 -11.54
N PRO A 229 -35.01 7.46 -11.65
CA PRO A 229 -34.18 8.32 -10.81
C PRO A 229 -34.41 8.04 -9.31
N PRO A 230 -33.34 7.93 -8.51
CA PRO A 230 -33.47 7.72 -7.08
C PRO A 230 -34.13 8.93 -6.43
N ALA A 231 -35.04 8.66 -5.48
CA ALA A 231 -35.65 9.68 -4.64
C ALA A 231 -34.57 10.55 -3.95
N PRO A 232 -34.82 11.86 -3.75
CA PRO A 232 -33.83 12.78 -3.21
C PRO A 232 -33.29 12.30 -1.85
N ALA A 233 -31.97 12.15 -1.79
CA ALA A 233 -31.25 11.74 -0.58
C ALA A 233 -31.42 12.82 0.51
N ARG A 234 -32.17 12.49 1.56
CA ARG A 234 -32.23 13.30 2.78
C ARG A 234 -30.94 13.12 3.57
N GLY A 235 -30.29 14.24 3.89
CA GLY A 235 -29.49 14.42 5.10
C GLY A 235 -28.15 13.68 5.19
N TRP A 236 -27.06 14.45 5.16
CA TRP A 236 -25.77 14.00 5.67
C TRP A 236 -25.88 13.81 7.20
N HIS A 237 -25.81 12.56 7.68
CA HIS A 237 -25.80 12.25 9.12
C HIS A 237 -24.37 12.02 9.62
N PRO A 238 -23.90 12.69 10.70
CA PRO A 238 -22.51 12.60 11.15
C PRO A 238 -22.14 11.31 11.90
N CYS A 239 -23.11 10.49 12.30
CA CYS A 239 -22.88 9.25 13.06
C CYS A 239 -24.03 8.27 12.80
N GLY A 240 -23.80 7.16 12.09
CA GLY A 240 -24.78 6.07 11.96
C GLY A 240 -25.39 5.84 10.56
N GLY A 241 -24.74 6.27 9.48
CA GLY A 241 -25.15 5.90 8.13
C GLY A 241 -24.95 4.41 7.87
N SER A 242 -25.96 3.76 7.27
CA SER A 242 -25.86 2.42 6.69
C SER A 242 -24.56 2.27 5.91
N PRO A 243 -23.86 1.12 5.97
CA PRO A 243 -22.65 0.92 5.21
C PRO A 243 -22.93 1.27 3.75
N PRO A 244 -22.01 1.97 3.05
CA PRO A 244 -22.19 2.29 1.64
C PRO A 244 -22.34 0.95 0.91
N THR A 245 -23.60 0.57 0.63
CA THR A 245 -23.87 -0.64 -0.12
C THR A 245 -23.12 -0.51 -1.45
N LEU A 246 -22.50 -1.60 -1.90
CA LEU A 246 -21.78 -1.71 -3.18
C LEU A 246 -22.57 -1.18 -4.40
N LYS A 247 -23.88 -0.92 -4.24
CA LYS A 247 -24.77 -0.25 -5.20
C LYS A 247 -24.32 1.16 -5.62
N ASN A 248 -23.53 1.89 -4.82
CA ASN A 248 -23.15 3.28 -5.10
C ASN A 248 -21.74 3.46 -5.71
N GLY A 249 -21.16 2.38 -6.23
CA GLY A 249 -19.80 2.36 -6.78
C GLY A 249 -18.76 1.99 -5.73
N ALA A 250 -17.75 1.26 -6.15
CA ALA A 250 -16.62 0.92 -5.31
C ALA A 250 -15.70 2.13 -5.21
N TYR A 251 -15.57 2.71 -4.02
CA TYR A 251 -14.45 3.58 -3.72
C TYR A 251 -13.20 2.74 -3.81
N LEU A 252 -12.30 3.18 -4.68
CA LEU A 252 -10.97 2.62 -4.70
C LEU A 252 -10.17 3.40 -3.65
N ASN A 253 -9.52 2.71 -2.72
CA ASN A 253 -8.58 3.35 -1.78
C ASN A 253 -7.28 3.71 -2.50
N ILE A 254 -7.41 4.44 -3.58
CA ILE A 254 -6.25 4.80 -4.35
C ILE A 254 -5.89 6.20 -3.95
N ASN A 255 -4.59 6.38 -3.76
CA ASN A 255 -3.89 7.50 -3.13
C ASN A 255 -3.48 7.29 -1.68
N LEU A 256 -3.67 6.12 -1.06
CA LEU A 256 -3.26 5.88 0.34
C LEU A 256 -4.12 6.62 1.37
N VAL A 257 -5.13 7.38 0.92
CA VAL A 257 -5.76 8.37 1.80
C VAL A 257 -7.25 8.11 2.00
N HIS A 258 -7.98 7.85 0.92
CA HIS A 258 -9.42 8.08 0.99
C HIS A 258 -10.10 7.10 1.97
N GLU A 259 -9.82 5.81 1.87
CA GLU A 259 -10.45 4.83 2.77
C GLU A 259 -9.76 4.76 4.13
N VAL A 260 -8.46 5.08 4.21
CA VAL A 260 -7.72 5.09 5.49
C VAL A 260 -8.21 6.21 6.40
N TRP A 261 -8.39 7.42 5.86
CA TRP A 261 -8.71 8.60 6.67
C TRP A 261 -10.20 8.90 6.76
N LYS A 262 -11.08 8.36 5.90
CA LYS A 262 -12.52 8.70 5.95
C LYS A 262 -13.18 8.43 7.32
N ASP A 263 -12.68 7.43 8.04
CA ASP A 263 -13.20 7.05 9.35
C ASP A 263 -12.47 7.78 10.50
N VAL A 264 -11.36 8.46 10.21
CA VAL A 264 -10.59 9.25 11.18
C VAL A 264 -11.27 10.60 11.42
N LYS A 265 -11.68 10.81 12.67
CA LYS A 265 -12.46 11.99 13.11
C LYS A 265 -11.69 13.32 13.11
N PHE A 266 -10.40 13.32 12.82
CA PHE A 266 -9.54 14.48 12.89
C PHE A 266 -9.37 15.13 11.50
N ASP A 267 -10.04 16.27 11.28
CA ASP A 267 -10.07 16.94 9.97
C ASP A 267 -8.69 17.31 9.41
N PHE A 268 -7.71 17.60 10.28
CA PHE A 268 -6.35 17.93 9.84
C PHE A 268 -5.65 16.73 9.18
N LEU A 269 -6.00 15.49 9.57
CA LEU A 269 -5.49 14.24 8.99
C LEU A 269 -6.16 13.87 7.65
N GLN A 270 -7.22 14.56 7.26
CA GLN A 270 -7.87 14.35 5.96
C GLN A 270 -6.98 14.88 4.82
N ALA A 271 -6.18 14.01 4.20
CA ALA A 271 -5.27 14.46 3.12
C ALA A 271 -5.96 14.59 1.75
N THR A 272 -7.24 14.23 1.62
CA THR A 272 -7.95 14.23 0.33
C THR A 272 -8.14 15.66 -0.19
N HIS A 273 -7.63 15.95 -1.39
CA HIS A 273 -7.80 17.25 -2.05
C HIS A 273 -7.98 17.05 -3.57
N PRO A 274 -8.83 17.84 -4.27
CA PRO A 274 -9.03 17.71 -5.72
C PRO A 274 -7.78 18.08 -6.53
N ASN A 275 -7.04 19.10 -6.11
CA ASN A 275 -5.75 19.46 -6.71
C ASN A 275 -4.65 18.48 -6.24
N GLY A 276 -4.06 17.74 -7.19
CA GLY A 276 -2.97 16.79 -6.94
C GLY A 276 -1.71 17.43 -6.34
N PHE A 277 -1.39 18.67 -6.73
CA PHE A 277 -0.23 19.41 -6.21
C PHE A 277 -0.35 19.81 -4.74
N VAL A 278 -1.58 19.89 -4.22
CA VAL A 278 -1.83 20.08 -2.79
C VAL A 278 -1.93 18.72 -2.08
N HIS A 279 -2.57 17.76 -2.74
CA HIS A 279 -2.83 16.43 -2.21
C HIS A 279 -1.54 15.67 -1.88
N VAL A 280 -0.60 15.57 -2.83
CA VAL A 280 0.61 14.75 -2.66
C VAL A 280 1.51 15.28 -1.55
N PRO A 281 1.88 16.59 -1.50
CA PRO A 281 2.69 17.11 -0.40
C PRO A 281 2.00 16.99 0.97
N ARG A 282 0.69 17.26 1.04
CA ARG A 282 -0.07 17.12 2.29
C ARG A 282 -0.08 15.68 2.78
N LEU A 283 -0.30 14.73 1.86
CA LEU A 283 -0.24 13.31 2.18
C LEU A 283 1.15 12.91 2.65
N LEU A 284 2.21 13.30 1.93
CA LEU A 284 3.58 12.97 2.33
C LEU A 284 3.95 13.54 3.70
N PHE A 285 3.49 14.75 4.00
CA PHE A 285 3.67 15.35 5.32
C PHE A 285 2.96 14.54 6.40
N ILE A 286 1.65 14.29 6.26
CA ILE A 286 0.86 13.55 7.26
C ILE A 286 1.41 12.13 7.41
N TRP A 287 1.60 11.43 6.30
CA TRP A 287 2.03 10.04 6.29
C TRP A 287 3.46 9.88 6.79
N GLY A 288 4.38 10.77 6.39
CA GLY A 288 5.73 10.81 6.92
C GLY A 288 5.74 11.08 8.42
N ALA A 289 5.06 12.14 8.87
CA ALA A 289 4.99 12.50 10.28
C ALA A 289 4.43 11.38 11.16
N LEU A 290 3.44 10.63 10.68
CA LEU A 290 2.86 9.51 11.41
C LEU A 290 3.66 8.21 11.28
N ASN A 291 4.39 8.00 10.18
CA ASN A 291 5.33 6.90 10.06
C ASN A 291 6.58 7.10 10.91
N LEU A 292 6.98 8.33 11.24
CA LEU A 292 8.15 8.60 12.08
C LEU A 292 8.10 7.86 13.43
N PRO A 293 7.03 7.95 14.26
CA PRO A 293 6.94 7.17 15.49
C PRO A 293 6.87 5.66 15.23
N CYS A 294 6.26 5.22 14.11
CA CYS A 294 6.26 3.81 13.72
C CYS A 294 7.66 3.31 13.37
N TRP A 295 8.48 4.11 12.70
CA TRP A 295 9.89 3.83 12.42
C TRP A 295 10.69 3.73 13.72
N VAL A 296 10.51 4.67 14.67
CA VAL A 296 11.16 4.59 15.99
C VAL A 296 10.78 3.27 16.70
N LEU A 297 9.51 2.86 16.64
CA LEU A 297 9.06 1.59 17.19
C LEU A 297 9.74 0.40 16.50
N LEU A 298 9.85 0.41 15.17
CA LEU A 298 10.54 -0.64 14.41
C LEU A 298 12.04 -0.71 14.75
N CYS A 299 12.71 0.43 14.95
CA CYS A 299 14.08 0.47 15.45
C CYS A 299 14.20 -0.17 16.84
N ALA A 300 13.26 0.11 17.76
CA ALA A 300 13.28 -0.46 19.10
C ALA A 300 13.05 -1.99 19.07
N LEU A 301 12.05 -2.45 18.30
CA LEU A 301 11.72 -3.86 18.16
C LEU A 301 12.84 -4.67 17.50
N SER A 302 13.46 -4.13 16.44
CA SER A 302 14.58 -4.80 15.78
C SER A 302 15.81 -4.93 16.68
N ARG A 303 16.11 -3.91 17.49
CA ARG A 303 17.20 -3.96 18.49
C ARG A 303 16.90 -4.96 19.60
N ALA A 304 15.67 -5.00 20.10
CA ALA A 304 15.25 -5.96 21.11
C ALA A 304 15.37 -7.41 20.59
N ALA A 305 14.94 -7.67 19.35
CA ALA A 305 15.11 -8.97 18.71
C ALA A 305 16.58 -9.35 18.53
N ALA A 306 17.43 -8.41 18.10
CA ALA A 306 18.86 -8.66 17.92
C ALA A 306 19.59 -8.98 19.24
N GLY A 307 19.18 -8.35 20.35
CA GLY A 307 19.72 -8.65 21.68
C GLY A 307 19.47 -10.11 22.10
N THR A 308 18.29 -10.64 21.80
CA THR A 308 17.96 -12.04 22.11
C THR A 308 18.74 -13.05 21.27
N GLU A 309 19.05 -12.73 20.00
CA GLU A 309 19.85 -13.63 19.15
C GLU A 309 21.32 -13.70 19.61
N GLY A 310 21.88 -12.60 20.12
CA GLY A 310 23.23 -12.57 20.68
C GLY A 310 23.37 -13.43 21.94
N GLU A 311 22.34 -13.46 22.79
CA GLU A 311 22.31 -14.34 23.96
C GLU A 311 22.10 -15.81 23.59
N VAL A 312 21.23 -16.11 22.62
CA VAL A 312 21.00 -17.50 22.17
C VAL A 312 22.24 -18.07 21.46
N ALA A 313 22.93 -17.27 20.65
CA ALA A 313 24.18 -17.68 19.99
C ALA A 313 25.36 -17.83 20.96
N ALA A 314 25.30 -17.25 22.16
CA ALA A 314 26.30 -17.44 23.21
C ALA A 314 26.04 -18.72 24.05
N VAL A 315 24.85 -19.32 23.93
CA VAL A 315 24.41 -20.49 24.70
C VAL A 315 24.48 -21.79 23.88
N VAL A 316 24.57 -21.69 22.55
CA VAL A 316 24.72 -22.83 21.61
C VAL A 316 26.17 -22.96 21.17
#